data_AF-A0A0L8FL14-F1
#
_entry.id   AF-A0A0L8FL14-F1
#
_cell.length_a   1.000
_cell.length_b   1.000
_cell.length_c   1.000
_cell.angle_alpha   90.00
_cell.angle_beta   90.00
_cell.angle_gamma   90.00
#
_symmetry.space_group_name_H-M   'P 1'
#
loop_
_entity.id
_entity.type
_entity.pdbx_description
1 polymer ?
#
loop_
_entity_poly.entity_id
_entity_poly.type
_entity_poly.pdbx_seq_one_letter_code
_entity_poly.pdbx_strand_id
1 'polypeptide(L)'
;MVDANQKWEVQEATDWMKELSEYKPLWIEEPTSPDDIAGHALIGQNLRPLKIGIATGEQCQNRIMLKQFLQGKAMDFCQIDSFRFGGVNENLAVILMAVKFKIPVCPHAGGVGLCELVQHLSMFDYACVSGKLR
;
A
#
# COMPACT_ATOMS: atom_id res chain seq x y z
N MET A 1 -2.89 5.65 -11.57
CA MET A 1 -3.24 5.29 -10.18
C MET A 1 -4.35 6.22 -9.75
N VAL A 2 -5.20 5.80 -8.82
CA VAL A 2 -6.20 6.66 -8.19
C VAL A 2 -6.16 6.44 -6.69
N ASP A 3 -6.56 7.44 -5.92
CA ASP A 3 -6.56 7.44 -4.45
C ASP A 3 -7.90 7.98 -3.94
N ALA A 4 -8.47 7.29 -2.96
CA ALA A 4 -9.76 7.63 -2.34
C ALA A 4 -9.64 8.10 -0.90
N ASN A 5 -8.45 8.07 -0.30
CA ASN A 5 -8.18 8.54 1.07
C ASN A 5 -9.25 8.06 2.07
N GLN A 6 -9.51 6.76 2.05
CA GLN A 6 -10.32 5.99 3.01
C GLN A 6 -11.82 6.26 2.95
N LYS A 7 -12.30 6.92 1.88
CA LYS A 7 -13.62 7.53 1.86
C LYS A 7 -14.78 6.54 1.89
N TRP A 8 -14.61 5.34 1.34
CA TRP A 8 -15.73 4.46 0.99
C TRP A 8 -15.87 3.27 1.92
N GLU A 9 -17.09 2.76 2.00
CA GLU A 9 -17.36 1.41 2.49
C GLU A 9 -16.94 0.36 1.46
N VAL A 10 -16.81 -0.90 1.88
CA VAL A 10 -16.26 -1.99 1.04
C VAL A 10 -17.00 -2.21 -0.29
N GLN A 11 -18.33 -2.23 -0.25
CA GLN A 11 -19.15 -2.43 -1.45
C GLN A 11 -19.09 -1.21 -2.36
N GLU A 12 -19.19 -0.02 -1.77
CA GLU A 12 -19.14 1.27 -2.45
C GLU A 12 -17.80 1.46 -3.19
N ALA A 13 -16.67 1.14 -2.56
CA ALA A 13 -15.36 1.16 -3.19
C ALA A 13 -15.28 0.23 -4.41
N THR A 14 -15.87 -0.97 -4.31
CA THR A 14 -15.88 -1.94 -5.40
C THR A 14 -16.69 -1.42 -6.59
N ASP A 15 -17.84 -0.81 -6.34
CA ASP A 15 -18.74 -0.34 -7.39
C ASP A 15 -18.16 0.90 -8.09
N TRP A 16 -17.60 1.87 -7.36
CA TRP A 16 -16.89 3.00 -7.97
C TRP A 16 -15.73 2.56 -8.85
N MET A 17 -14.92 1.62 -8.37
CA MET A 17 -13.75 1.17 -9.13
C MET A 17 -14.11 0.33 -10.36
N LYS A 18 -15.27 -0.31 -10.39
CA LYS A 18 -15.81 -0.95 -11.60
C LYS A 18 -16.14 0.08 -12.67
N GLU A 19 -16.78 1.19 -12.29
CA GLU A 19 -17.07 2.29 -13.21
C GLU A 19 -15.77 2.90 -13.75
N LEU A 20 -14.78 3.12 -12.88
CA LEU A 20 -13.48 3.68 -13.26
C LEU A 20 -12.57 2.69 -14.01
N SER A 21 -12.99 1.43 -14.20
CA SER A 21 -12.15 0.39 -14.82
C SER A 21 -11.80 0.68 -16.29
N GLU A 22 -12.61 1.48 -16.99
CA GLU A 22 -12.34 1.89 -18.38
C GLU A 22 -11.02 2.67 -18.51
N TYR A 23 -10.63 3.41 -17.46
CA TYR A 23 -9.39 4.20 -17.39
C TYR A 23 -8.16 3.36 -17.04
N LYS A 24 -8.35 2.05 -16.78
CA LYS A 24 -7.29 1.08 -16.47
C LYS A 24 -6.35 1.55 -15.35
N PRO A 25 -6.89 1.97 -14.17
CA PRO A 25 -6.03 2.35 -13.06
C PRO A 25 -5.18 1.16 -12.61
N LEU A 26 -3.88 1.38 -12.44
CA LEU A 26 -2.96 0.36 -11.95
C LEU A 26 -3.36 -0.15 -10.56
N TRP A 27 -3.75 0.78 -9.68
CA TRP A 27 -4.31 0.49 -8.36
C TRP A 27 -5.33 1.55 -7.96
N ILE A 28 -6.14 1.18 -6.96
CA ILE A 28 -6.83 2.10 -6.06
C ILE A 28 -6.09 2.14 -4.71
N GLU A 29 -5.82 3.35 -4.24
CA GLU A 29 -5.15 3.65 -2.98
C GLU A 29 -6.17 4.00 -1.91
N GLU A 30 -5.93 3.46 -0.71
CA GLU A 30 -6.76 3.58 0.50
C GLU A 30 -8.27 3.64 0.18
N PRO A 31 -8.85 2.59 -0.44
CA PRO A 31 -10.26 2.60 -0.81
C PRO A 31 -11.20 2.73 0.40
N THR A 32 -10.76 2.27 1.58
CA THR A 32 -11.52 2.27 2.82
C THR A 32 -10.57 2.47 4.02
N SER A 33 -11.09 2.37 5.25
CA SER A 33 -10.35 2.56 6.50
C SER A 33 -8.99 1.84 6.51
N PRO A 34 -7.90 2.49 6.97
CA PRO A 34 -6.54 1.94 6.97
C PRO A 34 -6.37 0.80 8.00
N ASP A 35 -7.38 0.56 8.83
CA ASP A 35 -7.44 -0.53 9.79
C ASP A 35 -8.21 -1.76 9.26
N ASP A 36 -8.98 -1.61 8.18
CA ASP A 36 -9.85 -2.68 7.66
C ASP A 36 -9.13 -3.59 6.66
N ILE A 37 -8.33 -4.51 7.19
CA ILE A 37 -7.61 -5.53 6.43
C ILE A 37 -8.57 -6.45 5.66
N ALA A 38 -9.70 -6.83 6.29
CA ALA A 38 -10.66 -7.74 5.68
C ALA A 38 -11.40 -7.06 4.53
N GLY A 39 -11.78 -5.80 4.70
CA GLY A 39 -12.36 -4.96 3.67
C GLY A 39 -11.44 -4.80 2.48
N HIS A 40 -10.18 -4.41 2.70
CA HIS A 40 -9.17 -4.31 1.64
C HIS A 40 -8.98 -5.64 0.89
N ALA A 41 -8.96 -6.78 1.59
CA ALA A 41 -8.88 -8.10 0.96
C ALA A 41 -10.11 -8.40 0.08
N LEU A 42 -11.32 -8.06 0.54
CA LEU A 42 -12.56 -8.28 -0.22
C LEU A 42 -12.64 -7.36 -1.45
N ILE A 43 -12.29 -6.08 -1.32
CA ILE A 43 -12.20 -5.15 -2.44
C ILE A 43 -11.19 -5.68 -3.47
N GLY A 44 -10.00 -6.09 -3.02
CA GLY A 44 -8.98 -6.67 -3.90
C GLY A 44 -9.43 -7.96 -4.60
N GLN A 45 -10.24 -8.81 -3.95
CA GLN A 45 -10.81 -10.00 -4.62
C GLN A 45 -11.72 -9.61 -5.79
N ASN A 46 -12.51 -8.54 -5.65
CA ASN A 46 -13.41 -8.06 -6.68
C ASN A 46 -12.70 -7.29 -7.81
N LEU A 47 -11.63 -6.56 -7.49
CA LEU A 47 -10.97 -5.65 -8.44
C LEU A 47 -9.81 -6.27 -9.23
N ARG A 48 -9.11 -7.28 -8.69
CA ARG A 48 -8.02 -7.97 -9.40
C ARG A 48 -8.42 -8.59 -10.75
N PRO A 49 -9.64 -9.17 -10.95
CA PRO A 49 -10.09 -9.61 -12.27
C PRO A 49 -10.12 -8.49 -13.32
N LEU A 50 -10.31 -7.24 -12.88
CA LEU A 50 -10.26 -6.04 -13.72
C LEU A 50 -8.84 -5.48 -13.88
N LYS A 51 -7.84 -6.18 -13.34
CA LYS A 51 -6.42 -5.79 -13.33
C LYS A 51 -6.14 -4.51 -12.54
N ILE A 52 -6.97 -4.22 -11.54
CA ILE A 52 -6.79 -3.10 -10.62
C ILE A 52 -6.28 -3.67 -9.29
N GLY A 53 -5.09 -3.25 -8.87
CA GLY A 53 -4.52 -3.65 -7.58
C GLY A 53 -5.00 -2.78 -6.41
N ILE A 54 -4.66 -3.20 -5.20
CA ILE A 54 -4.90 -2.44 -3.98
C ILE A 54 -3.57 -1.86 -3.47
N ALA A 55 -3.54 -0.55 -3.25
CA ALA A 55 -2.46 0.13 -2.52
C ALA A 55 -3.00 0.65 -1.19
N THR A 56 -2.22 0.52 -0.12
CA THR A 56 -2.53 1.12 1.17
C THR A 56 -1.27 1.14 2.04
N GLY A 57 -1.25 2.02 3.03
CA GLY A 57 -0.28 1.97 4.11
C GLY A 57 0.21 3.32 4.65
N GLU A 58 -0.10 4.45 3.99
CA GLU A 58 0.32 5.78 4.45
C GLU A 58 -0.22 6.12 5.86
N GLN A 59 -1.38 5.58 6.22
CA GLN A 59 -1.96 5.72 7.56
C GLN A 59 -1.94 4.41 8.37
N CYS A 60 -1.30 3.36 7.87
CA CYS A 60 -1.17 2.10 8.61
C CYS A 60 -0.28 2.28 9.85
N GLN A 61 -0.83 1.97 11.02
CA GLN A 61 -0.25 2.40 12.30
C GLN A 61 1.11 1.78 12.68
N ASN A 62 1.41 0.55 12.26
CA ASN A 62 2.63 -0.15 12.66
C ASN A 62 2.88 -1.44 11.84
N ARG A 63 4.04 -2.07 12.06
CA ARG A 63 4.43 -3.32 11.38
C ARG A 63 3.49 -4.50 11.66
N ILE A 64 2.74 -4.51 12.77
CA ILE A 64 1.84 -5.61 13.13
C ILE A 64 0.61 -5.57 12.23
N MET A 65 0.04 -4.38 12.00
CA MET A 65 -1.04 -4.19 11.03
C MET A 65 -0.56 -4.54 9.62
N LEU A 66 0.59 -4.01 9.21
CA LEU A 66 1.12 -4.25 7.87
C LEU A 66 1.38 -5.74 7.61
N LYS A 67 1.91 -6.47 8.61
CA LYS A 67 2.04 -7.94 8.55
C LYS A 67 0.70 -8.62 8.25
N GLN A 68 -0.38 -8.18 8.88
CA GLN A 68 -1.71 -8.75 8.66
C GLN A 68 -2.27 -8.41 7.28
N PHE A 69 -2.02 -7.19 6.77
CA PHE A 69 -2.35 -6.84 5.37
C PHE A 69 -1.66 -7.79 4.37
N LEU A 70 -0.36 -8.07 4.57
CA LEU A 70 0.39 -9.00 3.73
C LEU A 70 -0.14 -10.44 3.86
N GLN A 71 -0.42 -10.91 5.07
CA GLN A 71 -0.95 -12.26 5.32
C GLN A 71 -2.36 -12.45 4.74
N GLY A 72 -3.20 -11.42 4.83
CA GLY A 72 -4.58 -11.43 4.33
C GLY A 72 -4.69 -11.24 2.82
N LYS A 73 -3.58 -11.06 2.10
CA LYS A 73 -3.57 -10.66 0.68
C LYS A 73 -4.45 -9.42 0.44
N ALA A 74 -4.36 -8.46 1.36
CA ALA A 74 -5.17 -7.26 1.39
C ALA A 74 -4.52 -6.07 0.64
N MET A 75 -3.32 -6.26 0.09
CA MET A 75 -2.62 -5.25 -0.71
C MET A 75 -1.81 -5.93 -1.81
N ASP A 76 -1.66 -5.20 -2.92
CA ASP A 76 -0.79 -5.54 -4.04
C ASP A 76 0.39 -4.56 -4.15
N PHE A 77 0.28 -3.38 -3.53
CA PHE A 77 1.34 -2.38 -3.39
C PHE A 77 1.42 -1.91 -1.94
N CYS A 78 2.60 -2.01 -1.33
CA CYS A 78 2.82 -1.64 0.07
C CYS A 78 3.33 -0.21 0.16
N GLN A 79 2.57 0.68 0.81
CA GLN A 79 2.94 2.08 0.93
C GLN A 79 3.46 2.38 2.33
N ILE A 80 4.77 2.45 2.46
CA ILE A 80 5.40 2.84 3.71
C ILE A 80 5.44 4.37 3.84
N ASP A 81 5.55 4.88 5.07
CA ASP A 81 5.67 6.31 5.35
C ASP A 81 6.77 6.57 6.41
N SER A 82 7.58 7.60 6.22
CA SER A 82 8.74 7.85 7.06
C SER A 82 8.42 8.36 8.47
N PHE A 83 7.23 8.93 8.69
CA PHE A 83 6.80 9.50 9.99
C PHE A 83 5.63 8.78 10.64
N ARG A 84 4.90 7.94 9.91
CA ARG A 84 3.76 7.17 10.42
C ARG A 84 4.22 6.01 11.31
N PHE A 85 5.16 5.23 10.81
CA PHE A 85 5.73 4.09 11.52
C PHE A 85 6.71 4.58 12.60
N GLY A 86 7.22 3.67 13.42
CA GLY A 86 8.30 3.88 14.39
C GLY A 86 9.66 4.18 13.76
N GLY A 87 9.72 5.15 12.85
CA GLY A 87 10.90 5.64 12.16
C GLY A 87 11.54 4.61 11.22
N VAL A 88 12.85 4.78 11.00
CA VAL A 88 13.63 3.95 10.08
C VAL A 88 13.55 2.47 10.48
N ASN A 89 13.74 2.14 11.76
CA ASN A 89 13.80 0.75 12.23
C ASN A 89 12.53 -0.04 11.89
N GLU A 90 11.35 0.54 12.07
CA GLU A 90 10.11 -0.13 11.75
C GLU A 90 9.88 -0.23 10.24
N ASN A 91 10.22 0.82 9.48
CA ASN A 91 10.18 0.81 8.03
C ASN A 91 11.06 -0.30 7.42
N LEU A 92 12.28 -0.53 7.92
CA LEU A 92 13.14 -1.63 7.46
C LEU A 92 12.48 -3.00 7.68
N ALA A 93 11.83 -3.19 8.83
CA ALA A 93 11.10 -4.44 9.10
C ALA A 93 9.94 -4.64 8.12
N VAL A 94 9.21 -3.59 7.80
CA VAL A 94 8.12 -3.62 6.81
C VAL A 94 8.65 -3.94 5.40
N ILE A 95 9.72 -3.29 4.95
CA ILE A 95 10.35 -3.56 3.64
C ILE A 95 10.74 -5.04 3.52
N LEU A 96 11.39 -5.60 4.55
CA LEU A 96 11.78 -7.03 4.57
C LEU A 96 10.56 -7.96 4.52
N MET A 97 9.46 -7.62 5.18
CA MET A 97 8.21 -8.37 5.08
C MET A 97 7.60 -8.27 3.68
N ALA A 98 7.53 -7.08 3.09
CA ALA A 98 7.00 -6.89 1.74
C ALA A 98 7.77 -7.73 0.70
N VAL A 99 9.11 -7.73 0.78
CA VAL A 99 9.98 -8.57 -0.06
C VAL A 99 9.69 -10.07 0.12
N LYS A 100 9.53 -10.54 1.37
CA LYS A 100 9.18 -11.94 1.66
C LYS A 100 7.86 -12.34 1.01
N PHE A 101 6.86 -11.46 1.02
CA PHE A 101 5.56 -11.67 0.40
C PHE A 101 5.52 -11.32 -1.09
N LYS A 102 6.64 -10.87 -1.67
CA LYS A 102 6.79 -10.44 -3.07
C LYS A 102 5.89 -9.27 -3.45
N ILE A 103 5.54 -8.42 -2.48
CA ILE A 103 4.78 -7.19 -2.69
C ILE A 103 5.78 -6.03 -2.88
N PRO A 104 5.69 -5.25 -3.97
CA PRO A 104 6.52 -4.06 -4.15
C PRO A 104 6.20 -3.00 -3.09
N VAL A 105 7.25 -2.28 -2.68
CA VAL A 105 7.12 -1.12 -1.80
C VAL A 105 7.08 0.13 -2.66
N CYS A 106 5.98 0.89 -2.55
CA CYS A 106 5.77 2.15 -3.26
C CYS A 106 5.52 3.23 -2.19
N PRO A 107 6.58 3.87 -1.66
CA PRO A 107 6.41 4.70 -0.47
C PRO A 107 5.54 5.93 -0.69
N HIS A 108 4.76 6.27 0.33
CA HIS A 108 4.05 7.54 0.41
C HIS A 108 5.07 8.68 0.59
N ALA A 109 4.77 9.83 -0.02
CA ALA A 109 5.66 10.99 -0.08
C ALA A 109 4.83 12.30 -0.12
N GLY A 110 5.43 13.41 -0.53
CA GLY A 110 4.77 14.72 -0.53
C GLY A 110 4.83 15.37 0.85
N GLY A 111 3.69 15.84 1.34
CA GLY A 111 3.59 16.51 2.65
C GLY A 111 4.68 17.58 2.86
N VAL A 112 5.29 17.58 4.05
CA VAL A 112 6.46 18.41 4.35
C VAL A 112 7.61 17.50 4.79
N GLY A 113 8.64 17.39 3.96
CA GLY A 113 9.85 16.61 4.28
C GLY A 113 9.75 15.11 4.00
N LEU A 114 8.59 14.59 3.59
CA LEU A 114 8.43 13.15 3.35
C LEU A 114 9.26 12.66 2.17
N CYS A 115 9.26 13.42 1.06
CA CYS A 115 10.10 13.13 -0.10
C CYS A 115 11.58 12.99 0.30
N GLU A 116 12.06 13.93 1.12
CA GLU A 116 13.44 14.00 1.57
C GLU A 116 13.86 12.79 2.40
N LEU A 117 12.95 12.24 3.20
CA LEU A 117 13.21 11.08 4.06
C LEU A 117 13.01 9.76 3.33
N VAL A 118 11.89 9.62 2.62
CA VAL A 118 11.46 8.34 2.06
C VAL A 118 12.34 7.88 0.90
N GLN A 119 12.99 8.82 0.19
CA GLN A 119 13.99 8.48 -0.83
C GLN A 119 15.12 7.61 -0.27
N HIS A 120 15.55 7.83 0.99
CA HIS A 120 16.61 7.03 1.60
C HIS A 120 16.14 5.61 1.90
N LEU A 121 14.87 5.43 2.26
CA LEU A 121 14.27 4.11 2.47
C LEU A 121 14.14 3.35 1.14
N SER A 122 13.72 4.02 0.06
CA SER A 122 13.70 3.44 -1.29
C SER A 122 15.10 3.07 -1.79
N MET A 123 16.09 3.93 -1.55
CA MET A 123 17.48 3.64 -1.91
C MET A 123 18.02 2.43 -1.14
N PHE A 124 17.68 2.31 0.15
CA PHE A 124 18.03 1.13 0.95
C PHE A 124 17.37 -0.14 0.39
N ASP A 125 16.07 -0.11 0.07
CA ASP A 125 15.41 -1.28 -0.53
C ASP A 125 16.10 -1.70 -1.83
N TYR A 126 16.34 -0.73 -2.72
CA TYR A 126 17.02 -0.97 -4.00
C TYR A 126 18.43 -1.55 -3.82
N ALA A 127 19.26 -0.93 -2.98
CA ALA A 127 20.68 -1.27 -2.86
C ALA A 127 20.92 -2.54 -2.04
N CYS A 128 20.10 -2.78 -1.00
CA CYS A 128 20.41 -3.77 0.03
C CYS A 128 19.40 -4.92 0.12
N VAL A 129 18.18 -4.79 -0.41
CA VAL A 129 17.10 -5.77 -0.17
C VAL A 129 16.52 -6.34 -1.46
N SER A 130 15.81 -5.54 -2.25
CA SER A 130 15.04 -6.03 -3.40
C SER A 130 15.85 -6.08 -4.69
N GLY A 131 16.93 -5.29 -4.80
CA GLY A 131 17.78 -5.20 -6.00
C GLY A 131 17.06 -4.64 -7.23
N LYS A 132 15.87 -4.05 -7.07
CA LYS A 132 15.02 -3.60 -8.18
C LYS A 132 14.37 -2.26 -7.85
N LEU A 133 14.50 -1.29 -8.76
CA LEU A 133 13.60 -0.15 -8.82
C LEU A 133 12.26 -0.68 -9.33
N ARG A 134 11.23 -0.65 -8.50
CA ARG A 134 9.88 -1.12 -8.81
C ARG A 134 8.88 0.01 -8.63
#